data_AF-A0A1G7VL17-F1
#
_entry.id   AF-A0A1G7VL17-F1
#
_cell.length_a   1.000
_cell.length_b   1.000
_cell.length_c   1.000
_cell.angle_alpha   90.00
_cell.angle_beta   90.00
_cell.angle_gamma   90.00
#
_symmetry.space_group_name_H-M   'P 1'
#
loop_
_entity.id
_entity.type
_entity.pdbx_description
1 polymer ?
#
loop_
_entity_poly.entity_id
_entity_poly.type
_entity_poly.pdbx_seq_one_letter_code
_entity_poly.pdbx_strand_id
1 'polypeptide(L)'
;MIAFLAPVPPEVAAGLSTLTFLTGWIFARFKTKPLRAFWVGTEDVYAARSESHALKLATDDGAKFLTLDDIDEVCGLPLYYPMPDEAETGQTLAQLLRKTRTPGWIATARG
;
A
#
# COMPACT_ATOMS: atom_id res chain seq x y z
N MET A 1 -45.41 -4.21 -54.85
CA MET A 1 -43.98 -4.48 -54.61
C MET A 1 -43.65 -3.94 -53.22
N ILE A 2 -43.63 -4.80 -52.20
CA ILE A 2 -43.18 -4.47 -50.84
C ILE A 2 -42.38 -5.69 -50.37
N ALA A 3 -41.07 -5.51 -50.23
CA ALA A 3 -40.15 -6.54 -49.75
C ALA A 3 -40.26 -6.58 -48.22
N PHE A 4 -40.78 -7.68 -47.68
CA PHE A 4 -40.68 -7.97 -46.25
C PHE A 4 -39.36 -8.69 -46.00
N LEU A 5 -38.46 -8.00 -45.30
CA LEU A 5 -37.21 -8.55 -44.79
C LEU A 5 -37.50 -9.72 -43.84
N ALA A 6 -36.80 -10.84 -44.07
CA ALA A 6 -36.81 -12.01 -43.21
C ALA A 6 -36.31 -11.69 -41.79
N PRO A 7 -36.81 -12.38 -40.75
CA PRO A 7 -36.33 -12.21 -39.38
C PRO A 7 -34.92 -12.80 -39.23
N VAL A 8 -34.01 -11.98 -38.72
CA VAL A 8 -32.63 -12.38 -38.36
C VAL A 8 -32.67 -13.29 -37.11
N PRO A 9 -31.91 -14.40 -37.05
CA PRO A 9 -31.94 -15.34 -35.93
C PRO A 9 -31.32 -14.75 -34.64
N PRO A 10 -31.85 -15.10 -33.45
CA PRO A 10 -31.46 -14.52 -32.16
C PRO A 10 -30.25 -15.22 -31.51
N GLU A 11 -29.20 -15.56 -32.27
CA GLU A 11 -28.11 -16.40 -31.75
C GLU A 11 -26.76 -15.68 -31.55
N VAL A 12 -26.67 -14.36 -31.71
CA VAL A 12 -25.36 -13.65 -31.61
C VAL A 12 -25.23 -12.74 -30.37
N ALA A 13 -26.28 -12.59 -29.55
CA ALA A 13 -26.26 -11.66 -28.41
C ALA A 13 -25.78 -12.26 -27.07
N ALA A 14 -25.40 -13.55 -27.03
CA ALA A 14 -25.09 -14.25 -25.77
C ALA A 14 -23.58 -14.37 -25.45
N GLY A 15 -22.69 -13.80 -26.26
CA GLY A 15 -21.24 -14.10 -26.20
C GLY A 15 -20.32 -13.01 -25.64
N LEU A 16 -20.81 -11.79 -25.36
CA LEU A 16 -19.94 -10.62 -25.09
C LEU A 16 -20.08 -9.99 -23.70
N SER A 17 -21.01 -10.43 -22.85
CA SER A 17 -21.24 -9.81 -21.54
C SER A 17 -20.50 -10.47 -20.37
N THR A 18 -20.07 -11.73 -20.47
CA THR A 18 -19.49 -12.46 -19.33
C THR A 18 -17.98 -12.27 -19.14
N LEU A 19 -17.25 -11.90 -20.20
CA LEU A 19 -15.80 -11.72 -20.14
C LEU A 19 -15.36 -10.39 -19.49
N THR A 20 -16.20 -9.36 -19.54
CA THR A 20 -15.89 -8.04 -18.98
C THR A 20 -16.04 -7.97 -17.45
N PHE A 21 -16.85 -8.86 -16.87
CA PHE A 21 -17.01 -8.93 -15.41
C PHE A 21 -15.88 -9.69 -14.71
N LEU A 22 -15.31 -10.70 -15.38
CA LEU A 22 -14.20 -11.49 -14.82
C LEU A 22 -12.87 -10.71 -14.80
N THR A 23 -12.62 -9.84 -15.78
CA THR A 23 -11.42 -9.01 -15.80
C THR A 23 -11.44 -7.89 -14.75
N GLY A 24 -12.61 -7.29 -14.45
CA GLY A 24 -12.74 -6.29 -13.40
C GLY A 24 -12.45 -6.82 -11.98
N TRP A 25 -12.77 -8.08 -11.70
CA TRP A 25 -12.51 -8.73 -10.40
C TRP A 25 -11.04 -9.10 -10.18
N ILE A 26 -10.31 -9.44 -11.24
CA ILE A 26 -8.89 -9.80 -11.14
C ILE A 26 -8.04 -8.57 -10.82
N PHE A 27 -8.36 -7.40 -11.37
CA PHE A 27 -7.68 -6.14 -11.05
C PHE A 27 -8.02 -5.59 -9.65
N ALA A 28 -9.21 -5.85 -9.12
CA ALA A 28 -9.59 -5.43 -7.77
C ALA A 28 -8.84 -6.20 -6.64
N ARG A 29 -8.19 -7.32 -6.97
CA ARG A 29 -7.55 -8.21 -5.98
C ARG A 29 -6.05 -7.95 -5.77
N PHE A 30 -5.42 -7.13 -6.62
CA PHE A 30 -4.12 -6.52 -6.32
C PHE A 30 -4.28 -5.28 -5.42
N LYS A 31 -5.16 -5.36 -4.42
CA LYS A 31 -5.07 -4.50 -3.23
C LYS A 31 -3.79 -4.89 -2.50
N THR A 32 -2.66 -4.37 -2.96
CA THR A 32 -1.45 -4.25 -2.15
C THR A 32 -1.91 -3.64 -0.83
N LYS A 33 -1.68 -4.38 0.27
CA LYS A 33 -2.01 -3.88 1.61
C LYS A 33 -1.41 -2.47 1.73
N PRO A 34 -2.18 -1.49 2.23
CA PRO A 34 -1.68 -0.13 2.39
C PRO A 34 -0.41 -0.18 3.24
N LEU A 35 0.57 0.62 2.87
CA LEU A 35 1.79 0.77 3.67
C LEU A 35 1.41 1.40 5.01
N ARG A 36 2.00 0.87 6.07
CA ARG A 36 1.87 1.32 7.45
C ARG A 36 3.24 1.72 7.95
N ALA A 37 3.29 2.69 8.86
CA ALA A 37 4.53 3.04 9.53
C ALA A 37 4.74 2.07 10.70
N PHE A 38 5.98 1.64 10.88
CA PHE A 38 6.44 0.85 12.02
C PHE A 38 7.65 1.53 12.62
N TRP A 39 7.60 1.80 13.92
CA TRP A 39 8.79 2.11 14.71
C TRP A 39 9.64 0.86 14.78
N VAL A 40 10.93 1.04 14.57
CA VAL A 40 11.92 -0.03 14.65
C VAL A 40 13.02 0.43 15.59
N GLY A 41 13.16 -0.26 16.72
CA GLY A 41 13.99 0.18 17.81
C GLY A 41 13.49 1.50 18.40
N THR A 42 14.43 2.38 18.78
CA THR A 42 14.08 3.64 19.45
C THR A 42 13.88 4.82 18.48
N GLU A 43 14.35 4.70 17.23
CA GLU A 43 14.68 5.89 16.43
C GLU A 43 14.21 5.82 14.99
N ASP A 44 14.10 4.64 14.38
CA ASP A 44 13.82 4.55 12.95
C ASP A 44 12.36 4.21 12.66
N VAL A 45 11.81 4.83 11.64
CA VAL A 45 10.47 4.56 11.14
C VAL A 45 10.54 4.00 9.73
N TYR A 46 9.94 2.83 9.56
CA TYR A 46 9.86 2.14 8.29
C TYR A 46 8.43 2.10 7.76
N ALA A 47 8.25 2.38 6.47
CA ALA A 47 7.03 2.06 5.76
C ALA A 47 7.07 0.58 5.34
N ALA A 48 6.23 -0.25 5.96
CA ALA A 48 6.14 -1.66 5.64
C ALA A 48 4.68 -2.13 5.52
N ARG A 49 4.49 -3.42 5.25
CA ARG A 49 3.16 -4.04 5.15
C ARG A 49 2.79 -4.84 6.41
N SER A 50 3.76 -5.09 7.27
CA SER A 50 3.68 -5.85 8.52
C SER A 50 4.96 -5.62 9.33
N GLU A 51 4.91 -5.89 10.63
CA GLU A 51 6.06 -5.81 11.55
C GLU A 51 7.23 -6.66 11.06
N SER A 52 6.97 -7.91 10.66
CA SER A 52 8.01 -8.80 10.13
C SER A 52 8.66 -8.28 8.83
N HIS A 53 7.91 -7.49 8.06
CA HIS A 53 8.44 -6.86 6.85
C HIS A 53 9.29 -5.63 7.21
N ALA A 54 8.89 -4.85 8.22
CA ALA A 54 9.70 -3.78 8.78
C ALA A 54 11.01 -4.31 9.37
N LEU A 55 10.97 -5.41 10.13
CA LEU A 55 12.15 -6.07 10.68
C LEU A 55 13.13 -6.47 9.59
N LYS A 56 12.61 -7.07 8.51
CA LYS A 56 13.42 -7.48 7.38
C LYS A 56 14.10 -6.27 6.73
N LEU A 57 13.37 -5.19 6.48
CA LEU A 57 13.93 -3.96 5.90
C LEU A 57 15.01 -3.37 6.79
N ALA A 58 14.79 -3.29 8.10
CA ALA A 58 15.80 -2.80 9.03
C ALA A 58 17.03 -3.72 9.13
N THR A 59 16.83 -5.03 9.08
CA THR A 59 17.93 -6.01 9.03
C THR A 59 18.75 -5.86 7.75
N ASP A 60 18.08 -5.66 6.61
CA ASP A 60 18.70 -5.44 5.30
C ASP A 60 19.49 -4.11 5.28
N ASP A 61 19.01 -3.08 5.99
CA ASP A 61 19.70 -1.79 6.20
C ASP A 61 20.86 -1.87 7.21
N GLY A 62 21.04 -3.00 7.89
CA GLY A 62 22.17 -3.27 8.77
C GLY A 62 21.88 -3.16 10.27
N ALA A 63 20.62 -3.00 10.67
CA ALA A 63 20.22 -3.11 12.06
C ALA A 63 20.43 -4.55 12.57
N LYS A 64 21.21 -4.70 13.64
CA LYS A 64 21.53 -5.99 14.25
C LYS A 64 20.88 -6.06 15.63
N PHE A 65 20.48 -7.27 16.03
CA PHE A 65 19.89 -7.57 17.35
C PHE A 65 18.47 -7.05 17.58
N LEU A 66 17.77 -6.56 16.55
CA LEU A 66 16.36 -6.23 16.66
C LEU A 66 15.50 -7.48 16.53
N THR A 67 14.44 -7.51 17.33
CA THR A 67 13.41 -8.55 17.32
C THR A 67 12.05 -7.96 16.98
N LEU A 68 11.01 -8.79 16.89
CA LEU A 68 9.65 -8.29 16.67
C LEU A 68 9.12 -7.47 17.85
N ASP A 69 9.61 -7.71 19.07
CA ASP A 69 9.27 -6.93 20.26
C ASP A 69 9.83 -5.49 20.20
N ASP A 70 10.82 -5.24 19.35
CA ASP A 70 11.38 -3.90 19.12
C ASP A 70 10.65 -3.16 17.99
N ILE A 71 9.50 -3.69 17.52
CA ILE A 71 8.74 -3.13 16.40
C ILE A 71 7.33 -2.82 16.83
N ASP A 72 6.98 -1.54 16.75
CA ASP A 72 5.64 -1.06 17.08
C ASP A 72 4.96 -0.41 15.86
N GLU A 73 3.73 -0.83 15.56
CA GLU A 73 2.93 -0.18 14.53
C GLU A 73 2.57 1.26 14.96
N VAL A 74 2.93 2.24 14.13
CA VAL A 74 2.55 3.63 14.35
C VAL A 74 1.10 3.82 13.91
N CYS A 75 0.20 3.84 14.88
CA CYS A 75 -1.22 4.10 14.64
C CYS A 75 -1.75 5.29 15.45
N GLY A 76 -2.79 5.95 14.94
CA GLY A 76 -3.47 7.03 15.65
C GLY A 76 -2.73 8.37 15.65
N LEU A 77 -2.71 9.03 16.81
CA LEU A 77 -2.15 10.39 17.00
C LEU A 77 -0.65 10.51 16.62
N PRO A 78 0.23 9.55 16.96
CA PRO A 78 1.64 9.50 16.53
C PRO A 78 1.87 9.78 15.04
N LEU A 79 0.94 9.38 14.16
CA LEU A 79 1.06 9.61 12.72
C LEU A 79 1.00 11.09 12.32
N TYR A 80 0.39 11.93 13.14
CA TYR A 80 0.16 13.35 12.87
C TYR A 80 1.13 14.26 13.62
N TYR A 81 2.04 13.70 14.41
CA TYR A 81 3.10 14.50 15.00
C TYR A 81 4.16 14.86 13.96
N PRO A 82 4.68 16.10 13.99
CA PRO A 82 5.80 16.48 13.15
C PRO A 82 7.05 15.70 13.58
N MET A 83 7.78 15.15 12.61
CA MET A 83 9.06 14.52 12.88
C MET A 83 10.14 15.59 13.13
N PRO A 84 11.01 15.41 14.14
CA PRO A 84 11.96 16.43 14.56
C PRO A 84 13.13 16.64 13.59
N ASP A 85 13.50 15.64 12.78
CA ASP A 85 14.83 15.58 12.13
C ASP A 85 14.83 15.69 10.59
N GLU A 86 13.70 15.99 9.95
CA GLU A 86 13.67 16.24 8.50
C GLU A 86 14.04 17.71 8.21
N ALA A 87 15.31 17.91 7.86
CA ALA A 87 16.04 19.17 7.69
C ALA A 87 15.34 20.38 7.02
N GLU A 88 14.17 20.25 6.39
CA GLU A 88 13.47 21.38 5.77
C GLU A 88 11.95 21.37 5.89
N THR A 89 11.31 20.40 6.55
CA THR A 89 9.85 20.47 6.70
C THR A 89 9.35 19.57 7.82
N GLY A 90 8.62 20.14 8.79
CA GLY A 90 7.88 19.44 9.85
C GLY A 90 6.72 18.59 9.31
N GLN A 91 7.02 17.71 8.37
CA GLN A 91 6.10 16.77 7.79
C GLN A 91 5.75 15.71 8.83
N THR A 92 4.49 15.31 8.78
CA THR A 92 3.96 14.25 9.64
C THR A 92 4.27 12.88 9.04
N LEU A 93 4.38 11.86 9.88
CA LEU A 93 4.53 10.47 9.43
C LEU A 93 3.42 10.04 8.47
N ALA A 94 2.19 10.53 8.67
CA ALA A 94 1.07 10.33 7.76
C ALA A 94 1.34 10.92 6.35
N GLN A 95 1.99 12.08 6.28
CA GLN A 95 2.34 12.70 5.00
C GLN A 95 3.49 11.96 4.32
N LEU A 96 4.50 11.54 5.07
CA LEU A 96 5.62 10.73 4.57
C LEU A 96 5.10 9.40 4.02
N LEU A 97 4.26 8.68 4.77
CA LEU A 97 3.61 7.45 4.31
C LEU A 97 2.78 7.63 3.03
N ARG A 98 2.11 8.79 2.87
CA ARG A 98 1.33 9.08 1.65
C ARG A 98 2.23 9.36 0.44
N LYS A 99 3.40 9.96 0.65
CA LYS A 99 4.40 10.19 -0.41
C LYS A 99 5.11 8.89 -0.79
N THR A 100 5.34 8.03 0.19
CA THR A 100 6.05 6.76 0.02
C THR A 100 5.20 5.75 -0.73
N ARG A 101 5.63 5.38 -1.94
CA ARG A 101 4.97 4.36 -2.77
C ARG A 101 5.57 2.97 -2.63
N THR A 102 6.78 2.88 -2.07
CA THR A 102 7.56 1.65 -1.94
C THR A 102 7.93 1.41 -0.47
N PRO A 103 7.90 0.17 0.03
CA PRO A 103 8.38 -0.13 1.37
C PRO A 103 9.84 0.29 1.56
N GLY A 104 10.19 0.79 2.73
CA GLY A 104 11.53 1.27 3.05
C GLY A 104 11.55 2.20 4.25
N TRP A 105 12.75 2.65 4.62
CA TRP A 105 12.95 3.70 5.63
C TRP A 105 12.25 5.00 5.18
N ILE A 106 11.56 5.67 6.10
CA ILE A 106 10.83 6.91 5.81
C ILE A 106 11.21 8.09 6.69
N ALA A 107 11.74 7.85 7.89
CA ALA A 107 12.21 8.89 8.78
C ALA A 107 12.96 8.29 9.98
N THR A 108 13.75 9.13 10.64
CA THR A 108 14.33 8.86 11.96
C THR A 108 13.75 9.88 12.95
N ALA A 109 13.20 9.44 14.08
CA ALA A 109 13.02 10.31 15.23
C ALA A 109 14.15 10.08 16.21
N ARG A 110 15.22 10.86 16.02
CA ARG A 110 16.10 11.17 17.12
C ARG A 110 16.22 12.69 17.25
N GLY A 111 15.80 13.17 18.41
CA GLY A 111 16.29 14.37 19.13
C GLY A 111 16.31 15.69 18.39
#